data_AF-A0A3D4UU14-F1
#
_entry.id   AF-A0A3D4UU14-F1
#
_cell.length_a   1.000
_cell.length_b   1.000
_cell.length_c   1.000
_cell.angle_alpha   90.00
_cell.angle_beta   90.00
_cell.angle_gamma   90.00
#
_symmetry.space_group_name_H-M   'P 1'
#
loop_
_entity.id
_entity.type
_entity.pdbx_description
1 polymer ?
#
loop_
_entity_poly.entity_id
_entity_poly.type
_entity_poly.pdbx_seq_one_letter_code
_entity_poly.pdbx_strand_id
1 'polypeptide(L)'
;MTRRKGFLLASFLPSVEEEKIMDEVNYIVENLKLTNQYIFLFVAKEDKSKRLLTYNAEVERGRPFNPRLFTMRVHRKKATNTLYTINALNAAVAQDNDGATGKNIKLDWEKYQNSLLLTEGKKLTVYPIEVVKIFKIEDPPEEN
;
A
#
# COMPACT_ATOMS: atom_id res chain seq x y z
N MET A 1 20.10 15.80 -11.76
CA MET A 1 19.73 14.68 -10.87
C MET A 1 18.41 14.09 -11.34
N THR A 2 18.42 12.90 -11.95
CA THR A 2 17.18 12.24 -12.39
C THR A 2 16.40 11.79 -11.15
N ARG A 3 15.28 12.45 -10.81
CA ARG A 3 14.37 11.98 -9.75
C ARG A 3 13.88 10.58 -10.13
N ARG A 4 14.40 9.55 -9.46
CA ARG A 4 13.89 8.18 -9.62
C ARG A 4 12.42 8.18 -9.16
N LYS A 5 11.55 7.53 -9.94
CA LYS A 5 10.11 7.50 -9.69
C LYS A 5 9.84 6.55 -8.52
N GLY A 6 9.33 7.08 -7.40
CA GLY A 6 8.91 6.26 -6.27
C GLY A 6 7.68 5.41 -6.61
N PHE A 7 7.61 4.21 -6.03
CA PHE A 7 6.40 3.40 -6.02
C PHE A 7 5.74 3.44 -4.65
N LEU A 8 4.41 3.39 -4.64
CA LEU A 8 3.66 3.13 -3.42
C LEU A 8 3.75 1.64 -3.10
N LEU A 9 4.35 1.32 -1.97
CA LEU A 9 4.55 -0.03 -1.47
C LEU A 9 3.61 -0.28 -0.30
N ALA A 10 3.19 -1.53 -0.16
CA ALA A 10 2.42 -2.04 0.95
C ALA A 10 3.15 -3.24 1.55
N SER A 11 3.56 -3.14 2.82
CA SER A 11 4.19 -4.21 3.58
C SER A 11 3.22 -4.76 4.62
N PHE A 12 2.92 -6.06 4.54
CA PHE A 12 1.98 -6.71 5.44
C PHE A 12 2.68 -7.10 6.74
N LEU A 13 2.10 -6.70 7.87
CA LEU A 13 2.69 -6.89 9.19
C LEU A 13 2.21 -8.21 9.81
N PRO A 14 3.10 -9.08 10.29
CA PRO A 14 2.72 -10.31 10.99
C PRO A 14 2.33 -10.07 12.46
N SER A 15 2.68 -8.91 13.02
CA SER A 15 2.47 -8.59 14.44
C SER A 15 1.59 -7.36 14.63
N VAL A 16 0.88 -7.33 15.76
CA VAL A 16 0.10 -6.18 16.25
C VAL A 16 0.81 -5.38 17.34
N GLU A 17 1.92 -5.89 17.86
CA GLU A 17 2.71 -5.26 18.93
C GLU A 17 3.36 -3.98 18.42
N GLU A 18 3.22 -2.89 19.18
CA GLU A 18 3.69 -1.57 18.75
C GLU A 18 5.21 -1.51 18.57
N GLU A 19 5.97 -2.18 19.43
CA GLU A 19 7.43 -2.28 19.33
C GLU A 19 7.87 -2.90 17.99
N LYS A 20 7.31 -4.06 17.62
CA LYS A 20 7.60 -4.70 16.33
C LYS A 20 7.17 -3.86 15.13
N ILE A 21 6.08 -3.11 15.24
CA ILE A 21 5.66 -2.18 14.19
C ILE A 21 6.69 -1.05 14.03
N MET A 22 7.18 -0.51 15.15
CA MET A 22 8.23 0.52 15.14
C MET A 22 9.55 0.00 14.59
N ASP A 23 9.94 -1.24 14.88
CA ASP A 23 11.12 -1.87 14.30
C ASP A 23 11.06 -1.93 12.77
N GLU A 24 9.88 -2.27 12.23
CA GLU A 24 9.68 -2.29 10.78
C GLU A 24 9.66 -0.89 10.16
N VAL A 25 9.09 0.10 10.87
CA VAL A 25 9.15 1.52 10.46
C VAL A 25 10.60 1.99 10.39
N ASN A 26 11.40 1.73 11.43
CA ASN A 26 12.81 2.11 11.49
C ASN A 26 13.61 1.41 10.39
N TYR A 27 13.38 0.11 10.20
CA TYR A 27 14.00 -0.63 9.11
C TYR A 27 13.72 -0.01 7.74
N ILE A 28 12.46 0.35 7.46
CA ILE A 28 12.06 1.02 6.22
C ILE A 28 12.81 2.35 6.05
N VAL A 29 12.91 3.16 7.10
CA VAL A 29 13.57 4.47 7.06
C VAL A 29 15.07 4.33 6.81
N GLU A 30 15.74 3.39 7.48
CA GLU A 30 17.18 3.20 7.40
C GLU A 30 17.63 2.53 6.09
N ASN A 31 16.80 1.65 5.53
CA ASN A 31 17.23 0.77 4.43
C ASN A 31 16.61 1.15 3.09
N LEU A 32 15.52 1.92 3.07
CA LEU A 32 14.82 2.30 1.84
C LEU A 32 14.85 3.80 1.63
N LYS A 33 15.13 4.20 0.40
CA LYS A 33 15.08 5.61 0.02
C LYS A 33 13.63 6.04 -0.20
N LEU A 34 13.04 6.61 0.84
CA LEU A 34 11.69 7.16 0.78
C LEU A 34 11.63 8.38 -0.16
N THR A 35 10.55 8.46 -0.92
CA THR A 35 10.27 9.61 -1.82
C THR A 35 9.31 10.62 -1.20
N ASN A 36 8.73 10.28 -0.04
CA ASN A 36 8.07 11.20 0.86
C ASN A 36 8.25 10.76 2.32
N GLN A 37 8.09 11.69 3.24
CA GLN A 37 8.34 11.52 4.67
C GLN A 37 7.17 10.89 5.44
N TYR A 38 6.32 10.09 4.78
CA TYR A 38 5.11 9.55 5.40
C TYR A 38 4.99 8.04 5.23
N ILE A 39 4.84 7.36 6.36
CA ILE A 39 4.44 5.96 6.43
C ILE A 39 3.07 5.89 7.10
N PHE A 40 2.13 5.18 6.50
CA PHE A 40 0.77 5.03 7.01
C PHE A 40 0.55 3.61 7.50
N LEU A 41 0.05 3.47 8.73
CA LEU A 41 -0.43 2.20 9.27
C LEU A 41 -1.91 2.06 9.00
N PHE A 42 -2.27 1.03 8.25
CA PHE A 42 -3.65 0.62 8.04
C PHE A 42 -3.97 -0.64 8.81
N VAL A 43 -5.23 -0.77 9.22
CA VAL A 43 -5.80 -1.94 9.88
C VAL A 43 -7.07 -2.35 9.15
N ALA A 44 -7.30 -3.65 9.01
CA ALA A 44 -8.57 -4.14 8.49
C ALA A 44 -9.68 -3.98 9.54
N LYS A 45 -10.84 -3.45 9.11
CA LYS A 45 -11.96 -3.18 10.03
C LYS A 45 -12.53 -4.44 10.67
N GLU A 46 -12.56 -5.53 9.91
CA GLU A 46 -13.12 -6.82 10.35
C GLU A 46 -12.15 -7.63 11.20
N ASP A 47 -10.84 -7.42 11.02
CA ASP A 47 -9.79 -8.18 11.70
C ASP A 47 -8.60 -7.27 12.01
N LYS A 48 -8.56 -6.77 13.24
CA LYS A 48 -7.53 -5.83 13.69
C LYS A 48 -6.13 -6.44 13.80
N SER A 49 -6.02 -7.76 13.65
CA SER A 49 -4.72 -8.44 13.54
C SER A 49 -4.08 -8.22 12.18
N LYS A 50 -4.89 -7.97 11.14
CA LYS A 50 -4.41 -7.69 9.78
C LYS A 50 -4.06 -6.22 9.64
N ARG A 51 -2.77 -5.95 9.48
CA ARG A 51 -2.23 -4.60 9.36
C ARG A 51 -1.26 -4.50 8.21
N LEU A 52 -1.15 -3.31 7.63
CA LEU A 52 -0.12 -3.02 6.65
C LEU A 52 0.47 -1.62 6.84
N LEU A 53 1.74 -1.49 6.49
CA LEU A 53 2.38 -0.19 6.30
C LEU A 53 2.33 0.16 4.82
N THR A 54 2.02 1.42 4.50
CA THR A 54 2.22 1.96 3.15
C THR A 54 3.16 3.14 3.17
N TYR A 55 4.03 3.19 2.16
CA TYR A 55 5.07 4.21 2.04
C TYR A 55 5.50 4.32 0.57
N ASN A 56 6.08 5.46 0.19
CA ASN A 56 6.58 5.67 -1.16
C ASN A 56 8.09 5.56 -1.16
N ALA A 57 8.65 4.59 -1.88
CA ALA A 57 10.09 4.37 -1.93
C ALA A 57 10.60 4.25 -3.36
N GLU A 58 11.86 4.64 -3.58
CA GLU A 58 12.58 4.26 -4.79
C GLU A 58 12.82 2.75 -4.77
N VAL A 59 12.68 2.10 -5.92
CA VAL A 59 13.00 0.68 -6.06
C VAL A 59 14.02 0.47 -7.15
N GLU A 60 14.86 -0.55 -6.96
CA GLU A 60 15.83 -0.98 -7.96
C GLU A 60 15.37 -2.29 -8.60
N ARG A 61 15.54 -2.40 -9.92
CA ARG A 61 15.18 -3.60 -10.65
C ARG A 61 16.04 -4.77 -10.14
N GLY A 62 15.40 -5.88 -9.80
CA GLY A 62 16.08 -7.10 -9.33
C GLY A 62 16.38 -7.13 -7.83
N ARG A 63 16.05 -6.09 -7.06
CA ARG A 63 16.09 -6.13 -5.60
C ARG A 63 14.70 -6.36 -5.02
N PRO A 64 14.58 -7.13 -3.91
CA PRO A 64 13.34 -7.19 -3.15
C PRO A 64 13.00 -5.79 -2.59
N PHE A 65 11.71 -5.49 -2.46
CA PHE A 65 11.25 -4.20 -1.96
C PHE A 65 11.60 -3.97 -0.49
N ASN A 66 11.15 -4.88 0.38
CA ASN A 66 11.60 -5.02 1.75
C ASN A 66 11.77 -6.54 1.95
N PRO A 67 12.98 -7.02 2.27
CA PRO A 67 13.24 -8.45 2.40
C PRO A 67 12.69 -9.08 3.70
N ARG A 68 12.31 -8.27 4.70
CA ARG A 68 11.75 -8.75 5.98
C ARG A 68 10.27 -9.05 5.91
N LEU A 69 9.54 -8.33 5.05
CA LEU A 69 8.09 -8.39 4.98
C LEU A 69 7.61 -8.74 3.59
N PHE A 70 6.45 -9.41 3.52
CA PHE A 70 5.74 -9.53 2.25
C PHE A 70 5.32 -8.14 1.79
N THR A 71 6.03 -7.63 0.78
CA THR A 71 5.89 -6.27 0.31
C THR A 71 5.53 -6.28 -1.16
N MET A 72 4.47 -5.55 -1.50
CA MET A 72 4.00 -5.47 -2.88
C MET A 72 3.81 -4.02 -3.31
N ARG A 73 3.85 -3.80 -4.62
CA ARG A 73 3.47 -2.53 -5.21
C ARG A 73 1.95 -2.43 -5.27
N VAL A 74 1.42 -1.31 -4.77
CA VAL A 74 0.01 -0.96 -4.90
C VAL A 74 -0.13 0.41 -5.58
N HIS A 75 -1.36 0.69 -5.98
CA HIS A 75 -1.81 1.99 -6.46
C HIS A 75 -2.85 2.54 -5.49
N ARG A 76 -3.13 3.84 -5.56
CA ARG A 76 -4.12 4.49 -4.70
C ARG A 76 -5.03 5.41 -5.49
N LYS A 77 -6.34 5.20 -5.35
CA LYS A 77 -7.34 6.22 -5.68
C LYS A 77 -7.47 7.12 -4.45
N LYS A 78 -6.90 8.32 -4.54
CA LYS A 78 -6.84 9.26 -3.41
C LYS A 78 -8.24 9.68 -2.92
N ALA A 79 -9.16 9.98 -3.85
CA ALA A 79 -10.49 10.49 -3.53
C ALA A 79 -11.29 9.56 -2.61
N THR A 80 -11.24 8.25 -2.84
CA THR A 80 -11.98 7.24 -2.08
C THR A 80 -11.12 6.51 -1.05
N ASN A 81 -9.84 6.89 -0.91
CA ASN A 81 -8.88 6.18 -0.08
C ASN A 81 -8.81 4.67 -0.37
N THR A 82 -8.83 4.30 -1.66
CA THR A 82 -8.82 2.91 -2.09
C THR A 82 -7.41 2.50 -2.52
N LEU A 83 -6.85 1.47 -1.90
CA LEU A 83 -5.59 0.84 -2.31
C LEU A 83 -5.90 -0.35 -3.22
N TYR A 84 -5.14 -0.53 -4.29
CA TYR A 84 -5.41 -1.63 -5.23
C TYR A 84 -4.15 -2.09 -5.98
N THR A 85 -4.13 -3.36 -6.35
CA THR A 85 -3.22 -3.86 -7.39
C THR A 85 -3.86 -3.74 -8.77
N ILE A 86 -3.07 -3.74 -9.84
CA ILE A 86 -3.63 -3.69 -11.21
C ILE A 86 -4.53 -4.90 -11.49
N ASN A 87 -4.18 -6.08 -10.99
CA ASN A 87 -5.00 -7.27 -11.13
C ASN A 87 -6.34 -7.11 -10.44
N ALA A 88 -6.36 -6.53 -9.23
CA ALA A 88 -7.59 -6.28 -8.51
C ALA A 88 -8.45 -5.19 -9.15
N LEU A 89 -7.85 -4.16 -9.73
CA LEU A 89 -8.58 -3.18 -10.54
C LEU A 89 -9.28 -3.86 -11.72
N ASN A 90 -8.57 -4.71 -12.47
CA ASN A 90 -9.16 -5.41 -13.61
C ASN A 90 -10.29 -6.36 -13.18
N ALA A 91 -10.12 -7.07 -12.07
CA ALA A 91 -11.16 -7.94 -11.52
C ALA A 91 -12.39 -7.16 -11.06
N ALA A 92 -12.20 -6.00 -10.40
CA ALA A 92 -13.28 -5.12 -9.99
C ALA A 92 -14.05 -4.55 -11.18
N VAL A 93 -13.36 -4.09 -12.23
CA VAL A 93 -13.99 -3.61 -13.46
C VAL A 93 -14.82 -4.70 -14.13
N ALA A 94 -14.28 -5.91 -14.24
CA ALA A 94 -15.00 -7.04 -14.82
C ALA A 94 -16.24 -7.41 -13.97
N GLN A 95 -16.12 -7.42 -12.64
CA GLN A 95 -17.24 -7.74 -11.76
C GLN A 95 -18.37 -6.69 -11.85
N ASP A 96 -18.03 -5.41 -11.93
CA ASP A 96 -19.01 -4.32 -11.99
C ASP A 96 -19.71 -4.16 -13.35
N ASN A 97 -19.21 -4.84 -14.39
CA ASN A 97 -19.69 -4.69 -15.76
C ASN A 97 -19.98 -6.05 -16.44
N ASP A 98 -20.47 -7.03 -15.67
CA ASP A 98 -20.87 -8.35 -16.16
C ASP A 98 -19.81 -9.07 -17.02
N GLY A 99 -18.53 -8.91 -16.65
CA GLY A 99 -17.38 -9.50 -17.33
C GLY A 99 -16.82 -8.67 -18.49
N ALA A 100 -17.42 -7.51 -18.81
CA ALA A 100 -16.90 -6.63 -19.84
C ALA A 100 -15.55 -6.02 -19.43
N THR A 101 -14.60 -6.02 -20.37
CA THR A 101 -13.28 -5.42 -20.19
C THR A 101 -13.00 -4.44 -21.33
N GLY A 102 -12.44 -3.27 -21.01
CA GLY A 102 -12.18 -2.24 -22.01
C GLY A 102 -11.67 -0.95 -21.39
N LYS A 103 -10.87 -0.18 -22.16
CA LYS A 103 -10.23 1.06 -21.68
C LYS A 103 -11.23 2.16 -21.27
N ASN A 104 -12.46 2.08 -21.76
CA ASN A 104 -13.51 3.08 -21.52
C ASN A 104 -14.42 2.71 -20.34
N ILE A 105 -14.28 1.49 -19.80
CA ILE A 105 -15.12 1.01 -18.71
C ILE A 105 -14.56 1.60 -17.41
N LYS A 106 -15.39 2.40 -16.72
CA LYS A 106 -15.02 3.06 -15.48
C LYS A 106 -15.50 2.24 -14.29
N LEU A 107 -14.62 2.08 -13.31
CA LEU A 107 -14.99 1.54 -12.01
C LEU A 107 -15.74 2.62 -11.22
N ASP A 108 -16.84 2.22 -10.56
CA ASP A 108 -17.47 3.04 -9.53
C ASP A 108 -16.65 2.94 -8.24
N TRP A 109 -15.78 3.93 -8.02
CA TRP A 109 -14.86 3.93 -6.88
C TRP A 109 -15.55 4.08 -5.53
N GLU A 110 -16.77 4.63 -5.49
CA GLU A 110 -17.51 4.87 -4.25
C GLU A 110 -17.85 3.55 -3.55
N LYS A 111 -18.11 2.48 -4.32
CA LYS A 111 -18.31 1.12 -3.79
C LYS A 111 -17.11 0.56 -3.02
N TYR A 112 -15.92 1.11 -3.29
CA TYR A 112 -14.64 0.64 -2.74
C TYR A 112 -14.00 1.66 -1.80
N GLN A 113 -14.78 2.57 -1.24
CA GLN A 113 -14.27 3.58 -0.34
C GLN A 113 -13.59 2.94 0.88
N ASN A 114 -12.41 3.46 1.27
CA ASN A 114 -11.62 3.00 2.41
C ASN A 114 -11.36 1.48 2.38
N SER A 115 -10.90 0.97 1.24
CA SER A 115 -10.66 -0.46 1.07
C SER A 115 -9.32 -0.77 0.39
N LEU A 116 -8.81 -1.97 0.64
CA LEU A 116 -7.71 -2.59 -0.08
C LEU A 116 -8.26 -3.69 -1.00
N LEU A 117 -7.99 -3.58 -2.29
CA LEU A 117 -8.44 -4.51 -3.33
C LEU A 117 -7.28 -5.41 -3.71
N LEU A 118 -7.44 -6.71 -3.47
CA LEU A 118 -6.49 -7.76 -3.84
C LEU A 118 -7.19 -8.82 -4.68
N THR A 119 -6.40 -9.71 -5.27
CA THR A 119 -6.90 -10.87 -6.00
C THR A 119 -6.28 -12.15 -5.48
N GLU A 120 -7.11 -13.15 -5.26
CA GLU A 120 -6.70 -14.55 -5.06
C GLU A 120 -7.06 -15.32 -6.33
N GLY A 121 -6.07 -15.57 -7.19
CA GLY A 121 -6.31 -16.06 -8.54
C GLY A 121 -7.10 -15.04 -9.37
N LYS A 122 -8.33 -15.41 -9.77
CA LYS A 122 -9.26 -14.53 -10.51
C LYS A 122 -10.29 -13.84 -9.61
N LYS A 123 -10.38 -14.21 -8.33
CA LYS A 123 -11.39 -13.70 -7.41
C LYS A 123 -10.91 -12.36 -6.85
N LEU A 124 -11.74 -11.32 -6.96
CA LEU A 124 -11.56 -10.07 -6.26
C LEU A 124 -11.87 -10.27 -4.77
N THR A 125 -10.99 -9.78 -3.90
CA THR A 125 -11.26 -9.64 -2.47
C THR A 125 -11.12 -8.19 -2.07
N VAL A 126 -12.13 -7.68 -1.36
CA VAL A 126 -12.20 -6.31 -0.88
C VAL A 126 -12.03 -6.34 0.63
N TYR A 127 -11.01 -5.67 1.14
CA TYR A 127 -10.74 -5.55 2.58
C TYR A 127 -11.04 -4.13 3.03
N PRO A 128 -12.11 -3.89 3.81
CA PRO A 128 -12.32 -2.59 4.42
C PRO A 128 -11.18 -2.26 5.38
N ILE A 129 -10.56 -1.10 5.21
CA ILE A 129 -9.39 -0.67 5.99
C ILE A 129 -9.57 0.75 6.51
N GLU A 130 -8.82 1.09 7.55
CA GLU A 130 -8.74 2.44 8.07
C GLU A 130 -7.29 2.79 8.44
N VAL A 131 -6.94 4.08 8.34
CA VAL A 131 -5.66 4.58 8.81
C VAL A 131 -5.76 4.78 10.32
N VAL A 132 -4.88 4.12 11.07
CA VAL A 132 -4.85 4.24 12.54
C VAL A 132 -3.66 5.05 13.06
N LYS A 133 -2.57 5.13 12.28
CA LYS A 133 -1.37 5.88 12.65
C LYS A 133 -0.66 6.39 11.40
N ILE A 134 -0.09 7.59 11.51
CA ILE A 134 0.75 8.19 10.48
C ILE A 134 2.10 8.48 11.14
N PHE A 135 3.17 7.93 10.57
CA PHE A 135 4.53 8.21 10.97
C PHE A 135 5.08 9.28 10.03
N LYS A 136 5.40 10.45 10.58
CA LYS A 136 6.11 11.51 9.89
C LYS A 136 7.60 11.33 10.16
N ILE A 137 8.39 11.16 9.12
CA ILE A 137 9.83 10.96 9.22
C ILE A 137 10.50 12.33 9.15
N GLU A 138 11.26 12.68 10.18
CA GLU A 138 12.05 13.91 10.19
C GLU A 138 13.34 13.70 9.37
N ASP A 139 13.77 14.72 8.64
CA ASP A 139 15.08 14.69 8.01
C ASP A 139 16.14 14.69 9.14
N PRO A 140 17.25 13.93 8.99
CA PRO A 140 18.34 14.02 9.95
C PRO A 140 18.80 15.48 10.05
N PRO A 141 19.14 15.98 11.26
CA PRO A 141 19.62 17.34 11.41
C PRO A 141 20.84 17.56 10.51
N GLU A 142 20.87 18.69 9.79
CA GLU A 142 22.05 19.08 9.02
C GLU A 142 23.23 19.20 10.00
N GLU A 143 24.26 18.37 9.82
CA GLU A 143 25.52 18.52 10.54
C GLU A 143 26.11 19.88 10.17
N ASN A 144 26.15 20.80 11.15
CA ASN A 144 26.84 22.09 11.05
C ASN A 144 28.37 21.91 11.11
#